data_AF-A0A4Q5QUS9-F1
#
_entry.id   AF-A0A4Q5QUS9-F1
#
_cell.length_a   1.000
_cell.length_b   1.000
_cell.length_c   1.000
_cell.angle_alpha   90.00
_cell.angle_beta   90.00
_cell.angle_gamma   90.00
#
_symmetry.space_group_name_H-M   'P 1'
#
loop_
_entity.id
_entity.type
_entity.pdbx_description
1 polymer ?
#
loop_
_entity_poly.entity_id
_entity_poly.type
_entity_poly.pdbx_seq_one_letter_code
_entity_poly.pdbx_strand_id
1 'polypeptide(L)'
;MSALAVSLDLPAGSFEIVSRQGSPDQSGHVLLAGAEIAVTVKIGVLHEGREVSYRSVAEGPEAPKRYAPISELLKPDRFAARLRRELQMATRPVTRDASALIAA
;
A
#
# COMPACT_ATOMS: atom_id res chain seq x y z
N MET A 1 -1.76 -9.28 1.36
CA MET A 1 -0.93 -8.20 1.92
C MET A 1 0.33 -8.70 2.59
N SER A 2 0.28 -9.68 3.49
CA SER A 2 1.49 -10.19 4.17
C SER A 2 2.57 -10.68 3.20
N ALA A 3 2.18 -11.41 2.14
CA ALA A 3 3.13 -11.82 1.09
C ALA A 3 3.81 -10.62 0.39
N LEU A 4 3.07 -9.52 0.16
CA LEU A 4 3.65 -8.30 -0.40
C LEU A 4 4.65 -7.64 0.57
N ALA A 5 4.34 -7.61 1.87
CA ALA A 5 5.28 -7.11 2.89
C ALA A 5 6.60 -7.89 2.86
N VAL A 6 6.51 -9.22 2.75
CA VAL A 6 7.68 -10.10 2.62
C VAL A 6 8.45 -9.82 1.33
N SER A 7 7.78 -9.75 0.17
CA SER A 7 8.44 -9.43 -1.11
C SER A 7 9.05 -8.03 -1.18
N LEU A 8 8.57 -7.11 -0.35
CA LEU A 8 9.15 -5.77 -0.16
C LEU A 8 10.30 -5.74 0.84
N ASP A 9 10.62 -6.88 1.48
CA ASP A 9 11.62 -7.02 2.54
C ASP A 9 11.37 -6.06 3.71
N LEU A 10 10.10 -5.81 4.05
CA LEU A 10 9.74 -4.98 5.18
C LEU A 10 10.06 -5.73 6.49
N PRO A 11 10.90 -5.17 7.38
CA PRO A 11 11.20 -5.80 8.66
C PRO A 11 9.93 -6.07 9.49
N ALA A 12 9.94 -7.15 10.26
CA ALA A 12 8.86 -7.42 11.21
C ALA A 12 8.71 -6.24 12.19
N GLY A 13 7.48 -5.76 12.38
CA GLY A 13 7.19 -4.60 13.22
C GLY A 13 7.40 -3.24 12.55
N SER A 14 7.93 -3.18 11.32
CA SER A 14 8.09 -1.91 10.57
C SER A 14 6.87 -1.54 9.71
N PHE A 15 5.82 -2.37 9.75
CA PHE A 15 4.61 -2.18 8.98
C PHE A 15 3.40 -2.67 9.75
N GLU A 16 2.24 -2.11 9.40
CA GLU A 16 0.94 -2.56 9.88
C GLU A 16 0.08 -3.01 8.71
N ILE A 17 -0.73 -4.04 8.93
CA ILE A 17 -1.78 -4.46 8.00
C ILE A 17 -3.11 -4.32 8.73
N VAL A 18 -3.97 -3.43 8.22
CA VAL A 18 -5.28 -3.14 8.80
C VAL A 18 -6.36 -3.53 7.81
N SER A 19 -7.34 -4.31 8.28
CA SER A 19 -8.58 -4.53 7.55
C SER A 19 -9.67 -3.67 8.18
N ARG A 20 -10.39 -2.93 7.33
CA ARG A 20 -11.56 -2.16 7.72
C ARG A 20 -12.75 -2.70 6.97
N GLN A 21 -13.79 -3.09 7.72
CA GLN A 21 -15.07 -3.45 7.15
C GLN A 21 -15.65 -2.24 6.41
N GLY A 22 -16.30 -2.51 5.29
CA GLY A 22 -16.97 -1.48 4.52
C GLY A 22 -18.36 -1.13 5.04
N SER A 23 -18.97 -0.17 4.37
CA SER A 23 -20.34 0.30 4.55
C SER A 23 -21.29 -0.41 3.56
N PRO A 24 -22.62 -0.24 3.65
CA PRO A 24 -23.55 -0.90 2.74
C PRO A 24 -23.29 -0.67 1.24
N ASP A 25 -22.61 0.42 0.89
CA ASP A 25 -22.23 0.82 -0.47
C ASP A 25 -20.79 0.41 -0.88
N GLN A 26 -19.98 -0.14 0.03
CA GLN A 26 -18.58 -0.47 -0.22
C GLN A 26 -18.18 -1.76 0.50
N SER A 27 -17.41 -2.65 -0.14
CA SER A 27 -17.00 -3.91 0.51
C SER A 27 -15.98 -3.74 1.64
N GLY A 28 -15.36 -2.57 1.76
CA GLY A 28 -14.32 -2.26 2.75
C GLY A 28 -12.94 -2.15 2.11
N HIS A 29 -11.90 -2.16 2.95
CA HIS A 29 -10.52 -2.08 2.46
C HIS A 29 -9.50 -2.77 3.34
N VAL A 30 -8.37 -3.12 2.72
CA VAL A 30 -7.17 -3.59 3.42
C VAL A 30 -6.04 -2.61 3.12
N LEU A 31 -5.41 -2.10 4.18
CA LEU A 31 -4.25 -1.22 4.13
C LEU A 31 -3.01 -1.98 4.59
N LEU A 32 -1.93 -1.85 3.84
CA LEU A 32 -0.56 -2.09 4.29
C LEU A 32 0.12 -0.72 4.40
N ALA A 33 0.64 -0.39 5.57
CA ALA A 33 1.33 0.87 5.83
C ALA A 33 2.69 0.60 6.49
N GLY A 34 3.75 1.11 5.88
CA GLY A 34 5.09 1.15 6.46
C GLY A 34 5.67 2.56 6.33
N ALA A 35 6.90 2.75 6.80
CA ALA A 35 7.52 4.07 6.85
C ALA A 35 7.70 4.75 5.46
N GLU A 36 7.81 3.97 4.39
CA GLU A 36 8.02 4.48 3.04
C GLU A 36 6.83 4.28 2.09
N ILE A 37 5.89 3.39 2.43
CA ILE A 37 4.85 2.98 1.50
C ILE A 37 3.50 2.77 2.20
N ALA A 38 2.45 3.19 1.50
CA ALA A 38 1.09 2.81 1.81
C ALA A 38 0.47 2.15 0.58
N VAL A 39 -0.11 0.95 0.75
CA VAL A 39 -0.82 0.20 -0.28
C VAL A 39 -2.22 -0.13 0.25
N THR A 40 -3.26 0.25 -0.49
CA THR A 40 -4.65 0.01 -0.12
C THR A 40 -5.36 -0.76 -1.21
N VAL A 41 -6.09 -1.81 -0.85
CA VAL A 41 -7.00 -2.53 -1.74
C VAL A 41 -8.42 -2.15 -1.38
N LYS A 42 -9.20 -1.69 -2.36
CA LYS A 42 -10.63 -1.39 -2.22
C LYS A 42 -11.39 -2.12 -3.32
N ILE A 43 -12.39 -2.92 -2.94
CA ILE A 43 -13.27 -3.62 -3.89
C ILE A 43 -14.62 -2.89 -3.89
N GLY A 44 -15.12 -2.54 -5.09
CA GLY A 44 -16.44 -1.94 -5.29
C GLY A 44 -16.49 -0.39 -5.37
N VAL A 45 -15.39 0.31 -5.04
CA VAL A 45 -15.34 1.79 -5.04
C VAL A 45 -14.56 2.36 -6.22
N LEU A 46 -13.56 1.60 -6.69
CA LEU A 46 -12.68 2.01 -7.78
C LEU A 46 -13.10 1.26 -9.04
N HIS A 47 -13.10 1.97 -10.17
CA HIS A 47 -13.35 1.39 -11.50
C HIS A 47 -12.45 0.16 -11.72
N GLU A 48 -12.92 -0.77 -12.55
CA GLU A 48 -12.17 -1.98 -12.91
C GLU A 48 -10.72 -1.64 -13.31
N GLY A 49 -9.77 -2.39 -12.75
CA GLY A 49 -8.34 -2.22 -12.99
C GLY A 49 -7.65 -1.18 -12.10
N ARG A 50 -8.36 -0.58 -11.14
CA ARG A 50 -7.82 0.39 -10.18
C ARG A 50 -8.05 0.01 -8.72
N GLU A 51 -8.30 -1.27 -8.42
CA GLU A 51 -8.67 -1.72 -7.08
C GLU A 51 -7.54 -1.53 -6.05
N VAL A 52 -6.29 -1.47 -6.49
CA VAL A 52 -5.11 -1.26 -5.65
C VAL A 52 -4.62 0.17 -5.83
N SER A 53 -4.59 0.96 -4.76
CA SER A 53 -3.93 2.27 -4.74
C SER A 53 -2.65 2.21 -3.92
N TYR A 54 -1.57 2.85 -4.37
CA TYR A 54 -0.31 2.91 -3.65
C TYR A 54 0.38 4.26 -3.80
N ARG A 55 1.20 4.63 -2.81
CA ARG A 55 1.93 5.90 -2.77
C ARG A 55 3.17 5.81 -1.88
N SER A 56 4.10 6.74 -2.11
CA SER A 56 5.20 7.02 -1.18
C SER A 56 4.64 7.73 0.06
N VAL A 57 4.91 7.17 1.24
CA VAL A 57 4.57 7.80 2.53
C VAL A 57 5.49 8.97 2.80
N ALA A 58 6.75 8.82 2.41
CA ALA A 58 7.77 9.76 2.76
C ALA A 58 7.52 11.11 2.05
N GLU A 59 6.88 11.11 0.88
CA GLU A 59 6.40 12.33 0.19
C GLU A 59 5.24 13.06 0.91
N GLY A 60 4.71 12.49 1.99
CA GLY A 60 3.68 13.10 2.82
C GLY A 60 2.25 12.70 2.45
N PRO A 61 1.24 13.24 3.17
CA PRO A 61 -0.16 12.87 2.98
C PRO A 61 -0.73 13.27 1.61
N GLU A 62 -0.14 14.27 0.95
CA GLU A 62 -0.54 14.74 -0.38
C GLU A 62 0.17 14.00 -1.53
N ALA A 63 0.99 12.97 -1.22
CA ALA A 63 1.68 12.21 -2.25
C ALA A 63 0.71 11.60 -3.27
N PRO A 64 0.99 11.70 -4.58
CA PRO A 64 0.08 11.26 -5.62
C PRO A 64 -0.15 9.75 -5.55
N LYS A 65 -1.43 9.34 -5.53
CA LYS A 65 -1.82 7.93 -5.58
C LYS A 65 -1.66 7.38 -6.99
N ARG A 66 -0.98 6.25 -7.08
CA ARG A 66 -0.93 5.41 -8.28
C ARG A 66 -1.88 4.23 -8.10
N TYR A 67 -2.28 3.62 -9.22
CA TYR A 67 -3.28 2.56 -9.23
C TYR A 67 -2.80 1.34 -10.02
N ALA A 68 -3.25 0.18 -9.60
CA ALA A 68 -3.02 -1.09 -10.26
C ALA A 68 -4.25 -2.01 -10.11
N PRO A 69 -4.41 -2.98 -11.04
CA PRO A 69 -5.43 -4.00 -10.90
C PRO A 69 -5.10 -4.94 -9.74
N ILE A 70 -6.12 -5.50 -9.09
CA ILE A 70 -5.93 -6.51 -8.03
C ILE A 70 -5.11 -7.73 -8.50
N SER A 71 -5.17 -8.06 -9.79
CA SER A 71 -4.42 -9.17 -10.39
C SER A 71 -2.90 -9.01 -10.29
N GLU A 72 -2.39 -7.77 -10.16
CA GLU A 72 -0.97 -7.54 -9.89
C GLU A 72 -0.60 -7.81 -8.44
N LEU A 73 -1.49 -7.50 -7.49
CA LEU A 73 -1.25 -7.79 -6.07
C LEU A 73 -1.15 -9.30 -5.79
N LEU A 74 -1.81 -10.13 -6.62
CA LEU A 74 -1.70 -11.58 -6.57
C LEU A 74 -0.32 -12.11 -7.04
N LYS A 75 0.55 -11.24 -7.55
CA LYS A 75 1.92 -11.53 -7.98
C LYS A 75 2.91 -10.68 -7.16
N PRO A 76 3.10 -11.02 -5.86
CA PRO A 76 3.71 -10.11 -4.89
C PRO A 76 5.13 -9.69 -5.25
N ASP A 77 5.98 -10.58 -5.79
CA ASP A 77 7.35 -10.23 -6.19
C ASP A 77 7.39 -9.25 -7.37
N ARG A 78 6.56 -9.49 -8.40
CA ARG A 78 6.43 -8.60 -9.56
C ARG A 78 5.91 -7.23 -9.12
N PHE A 79 4.93 -7.22 -8.22
CA PHE A 79 4.35 -5.99 -7.73
C PHE A 79 5.34 -5.22 -6.84
N ALA A 80 6.07 -5.89 -5.95
CA ALA A 80 7.14 -5.29 -5.15
C ALA A 80 8.22 -4.64 -6.04
N ALA A 81 8.67 -5.31 -7.10
CA ALA A 81 9.62 -4.74 -8.05
C ALA A 81 9.08 -3.48 -8.75
N ARG A 82 7.78 -3.48 -9.11
CA ARG A 82 7.10 -2.31 -9.67
C ARG A 82 7.05 -1.16 -8.65
N LEU A 83 6.64 -1.43 -7.42
CA LEU A 83 6.55 -0.43 -6.34
C LEU A 83 7.89 0.24 -6.08
N ARG A 84 8.97 -0.55 -5.95
CA ARG A 84 10.33 -0.03 -5.77
C ARG A 84 10.76 0.90 -6.90
N ARG A 85 10.49 0.52 -8.16
CA ARG A 85 10.80 1.33 -9.34
C ARG A 85 9.98 2.61 -9.39
N GLU A 86 8.68 2.51 -9.13
CA GLU A 86 7.74 3.62 -9.30
C GLU A 86 7.79 4.63 -8.16
N LEU A 87 8.06 4.18 -6.93
CA LEU A 87 8.13 5.01 -5.73
C LEU A 87 9.56 5.33 -5.29
N GLN A 88 10.57 4.88 -6.04
CA GLN A 88 12.00 5.14 -5.76
C GLN A 88 12.44 4.76 -4.33
N MET A 89 11.89 3.66 -3.78
CA MET A 89 12.03 3.28 -2.36
C MET A 89 13.49 3.02 -1.93
N ALA A 90 14.35 2.50 -2.80
CA ALA A 90 15.74 2.17 -2.46
C ALA A 90 16.64 3.40 -2.20
N THR A 91 16.15 4.61 -2.46
CA THR A 91 16.97 5.83 -2.53
C THR A 91 16.76 6.76 -1.33
N ARG A 92 15.86 6.44 -0.39
CA ARG A 92 15.39 7.41 0.61
C ARG A 92 15.74 7.02 2.05
N PRO A 93 16.26 7.94 2.89
CA PRO A 93 16.45 7.67 4.32
C PRO A 93 15.09 7.61 5.05
N VAL A 94 14.90 6.55 5.84
CA VAL A 94 13.67 6.30 6.59
C VAL A 94 13.61 7.13 7.87
N THR A 95 12.64 8.02 7.99
CA THR A 95 12.24 8.60 9.29
C THR A 95 10.75 8.95 9.28
N ARG A 96 9.88 7.97 9.60
CA ARG A 96 8.55 8.21 10.19
C ARG A 96 7.87 6.92 10.66
N ASP A 97 7.09 7.09 11.72
CA ASP A 97 6.34 6.03 12.43
C ASP A 97 5.06 5.62 11.67
N ALA A 98 4.80 4.32 11.57
CA ALA A 98 3.70 3.78 10.76
C ALA A 98 2.30 4.15 11.29
N SER A 99 2.18 4.40 12.60
CA SER A 99 0.91 4.66 13.29
C SER A 99 0.16 5.90 12.80
N ALA A 100 0.86 6.92 12.29
CA ALA A 100 0.23 8.16 11.81
C ALA A 100 -0.51 8.01 10.46
N LEU A 101 -0.29 6.90 9.74
CA LEU A 101 -0.83 6.68 8.39
C LEU A 101 -2.22 6.03 8.38
N ILE A 102 -2.65 5.52 9.53
CA ILE A 102 -3.84 4.65 9.65
C ILE A 102 -5.09 5.48 10.00
N ALA A 103 -4.91 6.74 10.39
CA ALA A 103 -5.96 7.67 10.79
C ALA A 103 -6.47 8.57 9.64
N ALA A 104 -5.99 8.39 8.39
CA ALA A 104 -6.36 9.17 7.21
C ALA A 104 -7.06 8.30 6.15
#